data_AF-G0IZ56-F1
#
_entry.id   AF-G0IZ56-F1
#
_cell.length_a   1.000
_cell.length_b   1.000
_cell.length_c   1.000
_cell.angle_alpha   90.00
_cell.angle_beta   90.00
_cell.angle_gamma   90.00
#
_symmetry.space_group_name_H-M   'P 1'
#
loop_
_entity.id
_entity.type
_entity.pdbx_description
1 polymer ?
#
loop_
_entity_poly.entity_id
_entity_poly.type
_entity_poly.pdbx_seq_one_letter_code
_entity_poly.pdbx_strand_id
1 'polypeptide(L)'
;MITKSFLSIIALIFSYNFSVAQDEASKEASEINQSVFYIKDILQDGKGDFDPWNTDRWAAWYNDKGELIRQFDVDTSVKFKSRKEPWLVKISKQFTNKSLFTIAKQGIVMDGNGLVMDVRTTNQSLPLDELYALRKEPWKEGNELRGIFYNLPEAAGIQPTQIKRFTFMGWKRGVKINGSGDQEQHRLIVENCVFTRNRVGFYTNGYNTLMKNCRLYENGYGAIYSGSKSRRNQFIGNFFRDNTLSQHQHSYGDFIGDTFFDSEISNNEFAKSHIKSEQRRIGISMFRNMGESNNLREQMPHNNIIRGNQFDGYSVAIHIGSRMGRDTRNDITDEGRDYAFYNLISDNTIANSTIGIKINTEGNTVCRNRFIHVKEEIVLHCVFFSLENTTINHQKNAFVKLWYVLDDYAPYADWFKFQDDLNGRINRDEKLISVNSLTEGPNFSAIISENFKLNQEQPDPENLLTDFRLGAPIATEEGEFSLDLPGNEFVAIYNRPISRIGEKDYYSILFFDKKGTEINRCGRSAVKWKEIAVGYFTKNNGEMEVAAIPAEAIDGKYPVYIFDRGFKIPKEVRFRDNENSGITLLTGKDQKLQVIIQ
;
A
#
# COMPACT_ATOMS: atom_id res chain seq x y z
N MET A 1 14.79 33.23 -28.40
CA MET A 1 13.54 33.10 -29.20
C MET A 1 13.32 31.60 -29.43
N ILE A 2 12.80 30.92 -28.41
CA ILE A 2 12.57 29.46 -28.39
C ILE A 2 11.06 29.27 -28.44
N THR A 3 10.62 28.47 -29.39
CA THR A 3 9.27 28.47 -29.97
C THR A 3 8.23 27.85 -29.05
N LYS A 4 7.02 28.43 -29.08
CA LYS A 4 5.75 28.00 -28.46
C LYS A 4 5.32 26.54 -28.76
N SER A 5 6.14 25.76 -29.47
CA SER A 5 5.83 24.37 -29.87
C SER A 5 6.15 23.33 -28.79
N PHE A 6 6.98 23.65 -27.79
CA PHE A 6 7.33 22.72 -26.70
C PHE A 6 6.29 22.65 -25.57
N LEU A 7 5.51 23.72 -25.37
CA LEU A 7 4.43 23.74 -24.36
C LEU A 7 3.18 22.96 -24.79
N SER A 8 2.90 22.84 -26.09
CA SER A 8 1.72 22.12 -26.58
C SER A 8 1.90 20.59 -26.59
N ILE A 9 3.13 20.09 -26.69
CA ILE A 9 3.42 18.63 -26.62
C ILE A 9 3.38 18.14 -25.16
N ILE A 10 3.76 18.99 -24.21
CA ILE A 10 3.65 18.69 -22.77
C ILE A 10 2.16 18.73 -22.35
N ALA A 11 1.37 19.70 -22.83
CA ALA A 11 -0.06 19.76 -22.57
C ALA A 11 -0.88 18.59 -23.19
N LEU A 12 -0.42 18.01 -24.32
CA LEU A 12 -1.06 16.84 -24.94
C LEU A 12 -0.78 15.52 -24.17
N ILE A 13 0.36 15.41 -23.50
CA ILE A 13 0.71 14.24 -22.67
C ILE A 13 0.02 14.31 -21.29
N PHE A 14 -0.27 15.52 -20.79
CA PHE A 14 -1.00 15.73 -19.53
C PHE A 14 -2.52 15.52 -19.64
N SER A 15 -3.11 15.76 -20.81
CA SER A 15 -4.55 15.53 -21.06
C SER A 15 -4.88 14.06 -21.38
N TYR A 16 -3.91 13.26 -21.84
CA TYR A 16 -4.13 11.86 -22.22
C TYR A 16 -4.20 10.88 -21.03
N ASN A 17 -3.71 11.24 -19.84
CA ASN A 17 -3.66 10.33 -18.69
C ASN A 17 -4.76 10.58 -17.63
N PHE A 18 -5.30 11.81 -17.55
CA PHE A 18 -6.49 12.09 -16.74
C PHE A 18 -7.76 11.48 -17.35
N SER A 19 -7.81 11.37 -18.69
CA SER A 19 -8.89 10.68 -19.40
C SER A 19 -8.66 9.15 -19.53
N VAL A 20 -7.81 8.53 -18.73
CA VAL A 20 -7.67 7.05 -18.74
C VAL A 20 -8.12 6.45 -17.43
N ALA A 21 -7.81 7.01 -16.27
CA ALA A 21 -8.25 6.43 -14.99
C ALA A 21 -9.70 6.82 -14.60
N GLN A 22 -10.10 8.06 -14.88
CA GLN A 22 -11.47 8.53 -14.62
C GLN A 22 -12.40 8.21 -15.81
N ASP A 23 -11.87 8.28 -17.03
CA ASP A 23 -12.58 7.90 -18.25
C ASP A 23 -12.65 6.38 -18.45
N GLU A 24 -11.75 5.55 -17.89
CA GLU A 24 -12.02 4.09 -17.83
C GLU A 24 -13.23 3.83 -16.92
N ALA A 25 -13.39 4.52 -15.80
CA ALA A 25 -14.57 4.35 -14.93
C ALA A 25 -15.87 4.92 -15.53
N SER A 26 -15.82 6.02 -16.30
CA SER A 26 -17.01 6.65 -16.90
C SER A 26 -17.31 6.25 -18.35
N LYS A 27 -16.33 5.78 -19.16
CA LYS A 27 -16.58 5.15 -20.47
C LYS A 27 -16.94 3.67 -20.34
N GLU A 28 -16.50 2.94 -19.31
CA GLU A 28 -16.95 1.56 -19.05
C GLU A 28 -18.44 1.47 -18.71
N ALA A 29 -19.07 2.59 -18.33
CA ALA A 29 -20.53 2.69 -18.17
C ALA A 29 -21.28 3.00 -19.49
N SER A 30 -20.57 3.34 -20.57
CA SER A 30 -21.19 3.80 -21.83
C SER A 30 -20.79 3.00 -23.08
N GLU A 31 -20.14 1.85 -22.95
CA GLU A 31 -19.92 0.98 -24.12
C GLU A 31 -21.22 0.30 -24.57
N ILE A 32 -21.55 0.56 -25.82
CA ILE A 32 -22.77 0.21 -26.51
C ILE A 32 -22.91 -1.32 -26.62
N ASN A 33 -23.95 -1.86 -25.98
CA ASN A 33 -24.71 -3.06 -26.35
C ASN A 33 -23.95 -4.11 -27.19
N GLN A 34 -22.89 -4.69 -26.64
CA GLN A 34 -22.65 -6.12 -26.90
C GLN A 34 -23.70 -6.87 -26.10
N SER A 35 -24.47 -7.75 -26.73
CA SER A 35 -25.39 -8.62 -26.00
C SER A 35 -24.62 -9.28 -24.86
N VAL A 36 -25.03 -9.01 -23.61
CA VAL A 36 -24.42 -9.66 -22.45
C VAL A 36 -24.81 -11.13 -22.51
N PHE A 37 -23.81 -12.00 -22.70
CA PHE A 37 -24.02 -13.43 -22.75
C PHE A 37 -23.77 -14.03 -21.37
N TYR A 38 -24.84 -14.28 -20.64
CA TYR A 38 -24.73 -14.93 -19.34
C TYR A 38 -24.54 -16.42 -19.47
N ILE A 39 -23.69 -16.99 -18.62
CA ILE A 39 -23.45 -18.43 -18.63
C ILE A 39 -24.73 -19.23 -18.32
N LYS A 40 -25.67 -18.69 -17.53
CA LYS A 40 -26.94 -19.37 -17.22
C LYS A 40 -27.77 -19.61 -18.48
N ASP A 41 -27.67 -18.73 -19.49
CA ASP A 41 -28.47 -18.77 -20.71
C ASP A 41 -27.99 -19.85 -21.68
N ILE A 42 -26.82 -20.45 -21.42
CA ILE A 42 -26.27 -21.59 -22.18
C ILE A 42 -26.30 -22.85 -21.34
N LEU A 43 -26.09 -22.72 -20.03
CA LEU A 43 -26.23 -23.84 -19.12
C LEU A 43 -27.69 -24.28 -18.93
N GLN A 44 -28.68 -23.50 -19.41
CA GLN A 44 -30.12 -23.73 -19.69
C GLN A 44 -30.99 -24.68 -18.84
N ASP A 45 -30.46 -25.43 -17.87
CA ASP A 45 -31.20 -26.38 -17.05
C ASP A 45 -30.57 -26.65 -15.66
N GLY A 46 -29.42 -26.06 -15.34
CA GLY A 46 -28.78 -26.24 -14.04
C GLY A 46 -28.31 -27.68 -13.75
N LYS A 47 -28.17 -28.52 -14.80
CA LYS A 47 -27.85 -29.96 -14.66
C LYS A 47 -26.46 -30.36 -15.18
N GLY A 48 -25.72 -29.45 -15.81
CA GLY A 48 -24.37 -29.70 -16.32
C GLY A 48 -23.28 -29.01 -15.52
N ASP A 49 -22.15 -29.70 -15.32
CA ASP A 49 -20.91 -29.04 -14.90
C ASP A 49 -20.47 -28.00 -15.95
N PHE A 50 -19.92 -26.87 -15.50
CA PHE A 50 -19.39 -25.82 -16.36
C PHE A 50 -18.05 -26.27 -17.00
N ASP A 51 -18.02 -26.37 -18.32
CA ASP A 51 -16.90 -26.86 -19.12
C ASP A 51 -16.46 -25.83 -20.17
N PRO A 52 -15.86 -24.70 -19.78
CA PRO A 52 -15.58 -23.57 -20.69
C PRO A 52 -14.67 -23.94 -21.88
N TRP A 53 -13.95 -25.07 -21.84
CA TRP A 53 -13.14 -25.59 -22.95
C TRP A 53 -13.93 -26.36 -24.02
N ASN A 54 -15.24 -26.57 -23.82
CA ASN A 54 -16.10 -27.21 -24.79
C ASN A 54 -16.45 -26.21 -25.91
N THR A 55 -15.66 -26.20 -26.96
CA THR A 55 -15.78 -25.25 -28.06
C THR A 55 -17.10 -25.36 -28.83
N ASP A 56 -17.78 -26.51 -28.75
CA ASP A 56 -19.08 -26.69 -29.40
C ASP A 56 -20.20 -26.04 -28.58
N ARG A 57 -20.22 -26.31 -27.26
CA ARG A 57 -21.19 -25.68 -26.35
C ARG A 57 -21.00 -24.17 -26.28
N TRP A 58 -19.74 -23.73 -26.26
CA TRP A 58 -19.37 -22.32 -26.12
C TRP A 58 -18.93 -21.72 -27.46
N ALA A 59 -19.48 -22.18 -28.59
CA ALA A 59 -19.02 -21.77 -29.92
C ALA A 59 -18.96 -20.25 -30.12
N ALA A 60 -19.88 -19.48 -29.53
CA ALA A 60 -19.85 -18.02 -29.60
C ALA A 60 -18.63 -17.38 -28.88
N TRP A 61 -17.96 -18.10 -27.99
CA TRP A 61 -16.77 -17.66 -27.25
C TRP A 61 -15.47 -17.93 -27.98
N TYR A 62 -15.49 -18.77 -29.00
CA TYR A 62 -14.30 -19.24 -29.70
C TYR A 62 -14.31 -18.79 -31.16
N ASN A 63 -13.13 -18.51 -31.70
CA ASN A 63 -12.95 -18.42 -33.15
C ASN A 63 -12.69 -19.80 -33.76
N ASP A 64 -12.56 -19.85 -35.10
CA ASP A 64 -12.30 -21.08 -35.86
C ASP A 64 -10.97 -21.78 -35.49
N LYS A 65 -10.07 -21.11 -34.76
CA LYS A 65 -8.80 -21.68 -34.26
C LYS A 65 -8.93 -22.28 -32.86
N GLY A 66 -10.13 -22.24 -32.26
CA GLY A 66 -10.36 -22.65 -30.88
C GLY A 66 -9.71 -21.71 -29.86
N GLU A 67 -9.50 -20.43 -30.23
CA GLU A 67 -9.03 -19.38 -29.31
C GLU A 67 -10.22 -18.58 -28.79
N LEU A 68 -10.19 -18.21 -27.52
CA LEU A 68 -11.22 -17.35 -26.93
C LEU A 68 -11.17 -15.94 -27.52
N ILE A 69 -12.36 -15.41 -27.82
CA ILE A 69 -12.55 -14.05 -28.36
C ILE A 69 -13.35 -13.14 -27.42
N ARG A 70 -13.91 -13.67 -26.32
CA ARG A 70 -14.70 -12.90 -25.34
C ARG A 70 -14.58 -13.49 -23.92
N GLN A 71 -14.84 -12.67 -22.91
CA GLN A 71 -14.92 -13.07 -21.50
C GLN A 71 -16.16 -13.93 -21.18
N PHE A 72 -16.13 -14.65 -20.05
CA PHE A 72 -17.29 -15.33 -19.47
C PHE A 72 -17.86 -14.50 -18.31
N ASP A 73 -19.12 -14.07 -18.43
CA ASP A 73 -19.86 -13.37 -17.37
C ASP A 73 -20.62 -14.39 -16.50
N VAL A 74 -20.10 -14.63 -15.29
CA VAL A 74 -20.57 -15.65 -14.36
C VAL A 74 -21.65 -15.06 -13.46
N ASP A 75 -22.91 -15.37 -13.74
CA ASP A 75 -24.08 -14.80 -13.07
C ASP A 75 -24.89 -15.82 -12.24
N THR A 76 -24.45 -17.08 -12.22
CA THR A 76 -25.03 -18.16 -11.43
C THR A 76 -23.94 -18.99 -10.78
N SER A 77 -24.30 -19.73 -9.72
CA SER A 77 -23.36 -20.68 -9.11
C SER A 77 -23.01 -21.77 -10.11
N VAL A 78 -21.73 -22.09 -10.21
CA VAL A 78 -21.21 -23.11 -11.12
C VAL A 78 -20.22 -24.02 -10.43
N LYS A 79 -20.31 -25.30 -10.79
CA LYS A 79 -19.27 -26.28 -10.53
C LYS A 79 -18.60 -26.62 -11.85
N PHE A 80 -17.29 -26.46 -11.92
CA PHE A 80 -16.54 -26.78 -13.13
C PHE A 80 -16.42 -28.29 -13.31
N LYS A 81 -16.43 -28.74 -14.57
CA LYS A 81 -16.26 -30.16 -14.90
C LYS A 81 -14.84 -30.58 -14.56
N SER A 82 -14.68 -31.75 -13.92
CA SER A 82 -13.34 -32.23 -13.60
C SER A 82 -12.55 -32.54 -14.88
N ARG A 83 -11.26 -32.22 -14.90
CA ARG A 83 -10.33 -32.55 -15.98
C ARG A 83 -9.01 -33.05 -15.39
N LYS A 84 -8.38 -34.03 -16.06
CA LYS A 84 -7.05 -34.54 -15.66
C LYS A 84 -5.93 -33.59 -16.09
N GLU A 85 -5.99 -33.13 -17.33
CA GLU A 85 -5.00 -32.22 -17.89
C GLU A 85 -5.35 -30.75 -17.61
N PRO A 86 -4.36 -29.87 -17.42
CA PRO A 86 -4.60 -28.44 -17.38
C PRO A 86 -5.39 -27.93 -18.59
N TRP A 87 -6.26 -26.95 -18.35
CA TRP A 87 -6.86 -26.20 -19.43
C TRP A 87 -5.86 -25.15 -19.91
N LEU A 88 -5.25 -25.42 -21.06
CA LEU A 88 -4.41 -24.45 -21.78
C LEU A 88 -5.32 -23.40 -22.41
N VAL A 89 -5.37 -22.22 -21.81
CA VAL A 89 -6.25 -21.14 -22.25
C VAL A 89 -5.59 -20.41 -23.41
N LYS A 90 -6.16 -20.53 -24.61
CA LYS A 90 -5.71 -19.81 -25.81
C LYS A 90 -6.56 -18.56 -26.01
N ILE A 91 -5.92 -17.40 -26.08
CA ILE A 91 -6.57 -16.10 -26.20
C ILE A 91 -6.28 -15.54 -27.60
N SER A 92 -7.32 -15.16 -28.32
CA SER A 92 -7.17 -14.58 -29.64
C SER A 92 -6.77 -13.11 -29.56
N LYS A 93 -6.19 -12.58 -30.64
CA LYS A 93 -5.95 -11.13 -30.79
C LYS A 93 -7.23 -10.28 -30.79
N GLN A 94 -8.38 -10.91 -31.03
CA GLN A 94 -9.70 -10.27 -30.98
C GLN A 94 -10.23 -10.09 -29.54
N PHE A 95 -9.63 -10.78 -28.56
CA PHE A 95 -10.03 -10.68 -27.16
C PHE A 95 -9.57 -9.34 -26.58
N THR A 96 -10.52 -8.44 -26.34
CA THR A 96 -10.24 -7.09 -25.83
C THR A 96 -10.42 -6.96 -24.31
N ASN A 97 -11.13 -7.89 -23.67
CA ASN A 97 -11.34 -7.86 -22.23
C ASN A 97 -10.02 -8.06 -21.46
N LYS A 98 -9.97 -7.55 -20.23
CA LYS A 98 -8.80 -7.67 -19.33
C LYS A 98 -8.91 -8.89 -18.38
N SER A 99 -9.98 -9.68 -18.44
CA SER A 99 -10.23 -10.86 -17.59
C SER A 99 -10.88 -12.00 -18.36
N LEU A 100 -10.54 -13.25 -18.00
CA LEU A 100 -11.20 -14.43 -18.56
C LEU A 100 -12.61 -14.60 -17.98
N PHE A 101 -12.76 -14.47 -16.67
CA PHE A 101 -14.05 -14.52 -15.97
C PHE A 101 -14.34 -13.20 -15.27
N THR A 102 -15.57 -12.74 -15.38
CA THR A 102 -16.11 -11.64 -14.58
C THR A 102 -17.31 -12.15 -13.79
N ILE A 103 -17.29 -12.00 -12.46
CA ILE A 103 -18.44 -12.35 -11.63
C ILE A 103 -19.48 -11.25 -11.78
N ALA A 104 -20.63 -11.60 -12.36
CA ALA A 104 -21.71 -10.67 -12.69
C ALA A 104 -22.82 -10.65 -11.63
N LYS A 105 -22.86 -11.62 -10.70
CA LYS A 105 -23.86 -11.69 -9.64
C LYS A 105 -23.27 -12.03 -8.28
N GLN A 106 -23.86 -11.47 -7.23
CA GLN A 106 -23.49 -11.71 -5.83
C GLN A 106 -24.09 -13.01 -5.30
N GLY A 107 -23.48 -13.56 -4.25
CA GLY A 107 -23.97 -14.75 -3.54
C GLY A 107 -23.87 -16.05 -4.33
N ILE A 108 -23.03 -16.06 -5.37
CA ILE A 108 -22.77 -17.26 -6.17
C ILE A 108 -21.53 -17.99 -5.68
N VAL A 109 -21.45 -19.28 -6.01
CA VAL A 109 -20.28 -20.12 -5.78
C VAL A 109 -19.68 -20.49 -7.13
N MET A 110 -18.45 -20.06 -7.39
CA MET A 110 -17.59 -20.58 -8.44
C MET A 110 -16.68 -21.65 -7.86
N ASP A 111 -17.01 -22.92 -8.12
CA ASP A 111 -16.24 -24.06 -7.67
C ASP A 111 -15.45 -24.67 -8.83
N GLY A 112 -14.14 -24.40 -8.85
CA GLY A 112 -13.22 -24.88 -9.86
C GLY A 112 -13.07 -26.40 -9.90
N ASN A 113 -13.50 -27.13 -8.87
CA ASN A 113 -13.46 -28.60 -8.83
C ASN A 113 -12.07 -29.17 -9.20
N GLY A 114 -11.01 -28.49 -8.78
CA GLY A 114 -9.61 -28.87 -9.06
C GLY A 114 -9.08 -28.39 -10.43
N LEU A 115 -9.82 -27.55 -11.16
CA LEU A 115 -9.40 -27.03 -12.46
C LEU A 115 -8.07 -26.28 -12.36
N VAL A 116 -7.15 -26.63 -13.26
CA VAL A 116 -5.92 -25.89 -13.52
C VAL A 116 -6.09 -25.06 -14.77
N MET A 117 -5.98 -23.74 -14.63
CA MET A 117 -6.05 -22.78 -15.73
C MET A 117 -4.65 -22.24 -16.02
N ASP A 118 -4.12 -22.59 -17.18
CA ASP A 118 -2.73 -22.32 -17.55
C ASP A 118 -2.64 -21.40 -18.76
N VAL A 119 -2.04 -20.23 -18.54
CA VAL A 119 -1.69 -19.22 -19.55
C VAL A 119 -0.20 -18.94 -19.59
N ARG A 120 0.63 -19.80 -18.98
CA ARG A 120 2.08 -19.57 -18.90
C ARG A 120 2.71 -19.46 -20.28
N THR A 121 3.63 -18.53 -20.42
CA THR A 121 4.56 -18.50 -21.55
C THR A 121 5.62 -19.60 -21.42
N THR A 122 6.39 -19.85 -22.48
CA THR A 122 7.52 -20.79 -22.44
C THR A 122 8.48 -20.48 -21.29
N ASN A 123 8.83 -19.21 -21.10
CA ASN A 123 9.74 -18.80 -20.03
C ASN A 123 9.13 -19.03 -18.63
N GLN A 124 7.86 -18.72 -18.43
CA GLN A 124 7.17 -18.96 -17.14
C GLN A 124 6.99 -20.46 -16.82
N SER A 125 7.18 -21.33 -17.80
CA SER A 125 7.05 -22.78 -17.65
C SER A 125 8.37 -23.47 -17.27
N LEU A 126 9.48 -22.74 -17.25
CA LEU A 126 10.79 -23.27 -16.88
C LEU A 126 10.81 -23.77 -15.42
N PRO A 127 11.68 -24.74 -15.09
CA PRO A 127 11.97 -25.14 -13.72
C PRO A 127 12.37 -23.96 -12.82
N LEU A 128 12.15 -24.11 -11.50
CA LEU A 128 12.39 -23.03 -10.54
C LEU A 128 13.86 -22.59 -10.49
N ASP A 129 14.79 -23.54 -10.46
CA ASP A 129 16.23 -23.31 -10.50
C ASP A 129 16.66 -22.57 -11.78
N GLU A 130 16.11 -22.95 -12.94
CA GLU A 130 16.33 -22.24 -14.19
C GLU A 130 15.79 -20.81 -14.16
N LEU A 131 14.61 -20.59 -13.56
CA LEU A 131 14.04 -19.25 -13.39
C LEU A 131 14.90 -18.35 -12.50
N TYR A 132 15.53 -18.92 -11.47
CA TYR A 132 16.52 -18.21 -10.67
C TYR A 132 17.83 -17.95 -11.45
N ALA A 133 18.23 -18.86 -12.33
CA ALA A 133 19.44 -18.71 -13.14
C ALA A 133 19.27 -17.70 -14.29
N LEU A 134 18.05 -17.51 -14.80
CA LEU A 134 17.78 -16.67 -15.97
C LEU A 134 18.21 -15.22 -15.81
N ARG A 135 18.19 -14.67 -14.58
CA ARG A 135 18.48 -13.25 -14.30
C ARG A 135 17.80 -12.32 -15.32
N LYS A 136 16.58 -12.64 -15.72
CA LYS A 136 15.71 -11.89 -16.66
C LYS A 136 14.30 -12.04 -16.16
N GLU A 137 13.42 -11.09 -16.46
CA GLU A 137 12.03 -11.09 -15.98
C GLU A 137 11.14 -11.91 -16.94
N PRO A 138 10.74 -13.15 -16.59
CA PRO A 138 9.85 -13.97 -17.42
C PRO A 138 8.47 -13.36 -17.61
N TRP A 139 8.07 -12.43 -16.73
CA TRP A 139 6.79 -11.73 -16.75
C TRP A 139 6.79 -10.44 -17.57
N LYS A 140 7.94 -10.01 -18.13
CA LYS A 140 8.03 -8.80 -18.97
C LYS A 140 7.29 -8.95 -20.31
N GLU A 141 7.29 -10.17 -20.84
CA GLU A 141 6.51 -10.57 -22.03
C GLU A 141 5.22 -11.32 -21.65
N GLY A 142 4.83 -11.26 -20.37
CA GLY A 142 3.68 -11.98 -19.84
C GLY A 142 2.34 -11.44 -20.36
N ASN A 143 1.31 -12.29 -20.32
CA ASN A 143 -0.05 -11.89 -20.68
C ASN A 143 -0.59 -10.84 -19.69
N GLU A 144 -1.24 -9.80 -20.21
CA GLU A 144 -1.89 -8.74 -19.41
C GLU A 144 -3.24 -9.19 -18.80
N LEU A 145 -3.68 -10.41 -19.12
CA LEU A 145 -4.95 -11.00 -18.73
C LEU A 145 -5.02 -11.40 -17.25
N ARG A 146 -6.21 -11.22 -16.67
CA ARG A 146 -6.60 -11.64 -15.32
C ARG A 146 -7.41 -12.93 -15.37
N GLY A 147 -7.27 -13.80 -14.37
CA GLY A 147 -8.08 -15.03 -14.28
C GLY A 147 -9.54 -14.70 -13.97
N ILE A 148 -9.80 -14.21 -12.75
CA ILE A 148 -11.14 -13.79 -12.31
C ILE A 148 -11.11 -12.31 -11.89
N PHE A 149 -12.14 -11.57 -12.31
CA PHE A 149 -12.42 -10.20 -11.90
C PHE A 149 -13.69 -10.10 -11.05
N TYR A 150 -13.62 -9.33 -9.97
CA TYR A 150 -14.72 -9.09 -9.04
C TYR A 150 -14.81 -7.61 -8.66
N ASN A 151 -15.99 -7.00 -8.81
CA ASN A 151 -16.25 -5.60 -8.52
C ASN A 151 -17.76 -5.35 -8.29
N LEU A 152 -18.36 -6.02 -7.30
CA LEU A 152 -19.78 -5.85 -6.99
C LEU A 152 -19.95 -5.08 -5.68
N PRO A 153 -20.85 -4.08 -5.62
CA PRO A 153 -21.10 -3.30 -4.39
C PRO A 153 -21.79 -4.17 -3.34
N GLU A 154 -21.73 -3.84 -2.05
CA GLU A 154 -22.47 -4.56 -1.00
C GLU A 154 -23.99 -4.50 -1.25
N ALA A 155 -24.69 -5.61 -1.01
CA ALA A 155 -26.15 -5.63 -0.97
C ALA A 155 -26.64 -6.40 0.26
N ALA A 156 -27.50 -5.74 1.05
CA ALA A 156 -27.98 -6.29 2.31
C ALA A 156 -28.67 -7.64 2.14
N GLY A 157 -28.35 -8.58 3.02
CA GLY A 157 -28.97 -9.91 3.07
C GLY A 157 -28.46 -10.91 2.02
N ILE A 158 -27.51 -10.53 1.17
CA ILE A 158 -26.91 -11.45 0.20
C ILE A 158 -25.74 -12.20 0.85
N GLN A 159 -25.69 -13.52 0.65
CA GLN A 159 -24.59 -14.34 1.16
C GLN A 159 -23.27 -14.01 0.45
N PRO A 160 -22.11 -14.22 1.09
CA PRO A 160 -20.82 -14.01 0.44
C PRO A 160 -20.67 -14.78 -0.88
N THR A 161 -20.11 -14.13 -1.89
CA THR A 161 -19.68 -14.83 -3.12
C THR A 161 -18.45 -15.67 -2.81
N GLN A 162 -18.31 -16.85 -3.44
CA GLN A 162 -17.19 -17.77 -3.20
C GLN A 162 -16.46 -18.15 -4.48
N ILE A 163 -15.14 -18.15 -4.43
CA ILE A 163 -14.24 -18.74 -5.44
C ILE A 163 -13.43 -19.83 -4.74
N LYS A 164 -13.51 -21.07 -5.22
CA LYS A 164 -12.79 -22.17 -4.58
C LYS A 164 -12.24 -23.21 -5.52
N ARG A 165 -11.17 -23.88 -5.08
CA ARG A 165 -10.59 -25.07 -5.75
C ARG A 165 -10.15 -24.85 -7.19
N PHE A 166 -9.50 -23.71 -7.44
CA PHE A 166 -8.81 -23.41 -8.70
C PHE A 166 -7.30 -23.43 -8.55
N THR A 167 -6.60 -23.72 -9.64
CA THR A 167 -5.18 -23.40 -9.80
C THR A 167 -5.02 -22.36 -10.92
N PHE A 168 -4.44 -21.21 -10.61
CA PHE A 168 -4.16 -20.11 -11.53
C PHE A 168 -2.66 -20.09 -11.88
N MET A 169 -2.32 -20.33 -13.16
CA MET A 169 -0.94 -20.37 -13.64
C MET A 169 -0.67 -19.36 -14.75
N GLY A 170 0.32 -18.46 -14.55
CA GLY A 170 0.83 -17.57 -15.61
C GLY A 170 0.14 -16.22 -15.78
N TRP A 171 -0.86 -15.90 -14.95
CA TRP A 171 -1.70 -14.71 -15.13
C TRP A 171 -1.01 -13.42 -14.74
N LYS A 172 -1.45 -12.26 -15.27
CA LYS A 172 -1.06 -10.96 -14.70
C LYS A 172 -1.52 -10.88 -13.25
N ARG A 173 -2.80 -11.19 -13.02
CA ARG A 173 -3.41 -11.39 -11.70
C ARG A 173 -4.28 -12.65 -11.76
N GLY A 174 -4.09 -13.61 -10.86
CA GLY A 174 -4.95 -14.80 -10.81
C GLY A 174 -6.39 -14.41 -10.46
N VAL A 175 -6.56 -13.69 -9.36
CA VAL A 175 -7.83 -13.04 -8.99
C VAL A 175 -7.56 -11.55 -8.74
N LYS A 176 -8.40 -10.68 -9.32
CA LYS A 176 -8.41 -9.25 -9.05
C LYS A 176 -9.76 -8.83 -8.47
N ILE A 177 -9.72 -8.23 -7.30
CA ILE A 177 -10.84 -7.49 -6.72
C ILE A 177 -10.58 -6.01 -6.93
N ASN A 178 -11.54 -5.34 -7.55
CA ASN A 178 -11.51 -3.89 -7.69
C ASN A 178 -12.53 -3.31 -6.73
N GLY A 179 -12.10 -2.42 -5.85
CA GLY A 179 -12.98 -1.53 -5.10
C GLY A 179 -12.82 -0.11 -5.58
N SER A 180 -13.94 0.59 -5.81
CA SER A 180 -13.96 2.06 -5.93
C SER A 180 -13.54 2.71 -4.61
N GLY A 181 -13.76 1.98 -3.51
CA GLY A 181 -13.39 2.30 -2.14
C GLY A 181 -14.25 3.38 -1.48
N ASP A 182 -15.14 4.02 -2.23
CA ASP A 182 -16.18 4.95 -1.75
C ASP A 182 -17.46 4.22 -1.31
N GLN A 183 -17.56 2.93 -1.62
CA GLN A 183 -18.69 2.08 -1.23
C GLN A 183 -18.17 0.77 -0.62
N GLU A 184 -18.93 0.22 0.32
CA GLU A 184 -18.71 -1.14 0.78
C GLU A 184 -18.89 -2.11 -0.39
N GLN A 185 -18.03 -3.11 -0.48
CA GLN A 185 -18.11 -4.14 -1.52
C GLN A 185 -18.68 -5.43 -0.97
N HIS A 186 -19.43 -6.13 -1.83
CA HIS A 186 -19.99 -7.43 -1.47
C HIS A 186 -18.89 -8.40 -1.05
N ARG A 187 -19.07 -9.05 0.09
CA ARG A 187 -18.07 -9.97 0.66
C ARG A 187 -17.71 -11.09 -0.31
N LEU A 188 -16.41 -11.23 -0.59
CA LEU A 188 -15.84 -12.35 -1.36
C LEU A 188 -15.07 -13.30 -0.43
N ILE A 189 -15.24 -14.60 -0.65
CA ILE A 189 -14.44 -15.66 -0.02
C ILE A 189 -13.63 -16.36 -1.12
N VAL A 190 -12.31 -16.41 -0.96
CA VAL A 190 -11.40 -17.18 -1.83
C VAL A 190 -10.77 -18.29 -1.00
N GLU A 191 -11.07 -19.55 -1.31
CA GLU A 191 -10.63 -20.67 -0.48
C GLU A 191 -10.07 -21.85 -1.27
N ASN A 192 -9.04 -22.50 -0.72
CA ASN A 192 -8.44 -23.71 -1.30
C ASN A 192 -7.99 -23.52 -2.76
N CYS A 193 -7.49 -22.34 -3.09
CA CYS A 193 -6.97 -22.01 -4.43
C CYS A 193 -5.44 -22.04 -4.43
N VAL A 194 -4.87 -22.28 -5.61
CA VAL A 194 -3.43 -22.26 -5.86
C VAL A 194 -3.11 -21.13 -6.84
N PHE A 195 -2.15 -20.30 -6.49
CA PHE A 195 -1.65 -19.20 -7.31
C PHE A 195 -0.16 -19.39 -7.55
N THR A 196 0.20 -19.75 -8.78
CA THR A 196 1.60 -19.97 -9.13
C THR A 196 2.00 -19.41 -10.47
N ARG A 197 3.27 -19.01 -10.61
CA ARG A 197 3.82 -18.43 -11.86
C ARG A 197 3.05 -17.20 -12.38
N ASN A 198 2.19 -16.59 -11.57
CA ASN A 198 1.53 -15.34 -11.92
C ASN A 198 2.49 -14.18 -11.75
N ARG A 199 2.23 -13.04 -12.38
CA ARG A 199 2.96 -11.81 -12.03
C ARG A 199 2.63 -11.42 -10.59
N VAL A 200 1.35 -11.43 -10.22
CA VAL A 200 0.91 -11.49 -8.81
C VAL A 200 -0.26 -12.46 -8.70
N GLY A 201 -0.28 -13.28 -7.65
CA GLY A 201 -1.34 -14.26 -7.45
C GLY A 201 -2.71 -13.62 -7.21
N PHE A 202 -2.79 -12.79 -6.18
CA PHE A 202 -4.04 -12.17 -5.73
C PHE A 202 -3.86 -10.65 -5.56
N TYR A 203 -4.78 -9.88 -6.12
CA TYR A 203 -4.76 -8.42 -6.03
C TYR A 203 -6.10 -7.91 -5.52
N THR A 204 -6.08 -7.09 -4.47
CA THR A 204 -7.32 -6.56 -3.89
C THR A 204 -7.21 -5.08 -3.57
N ASN A 205 -8.19 -4.32 -4.05
CA ASN A 205 -8.55 -2.99 -3.51
C ASN A 205 -9.89 -3.08 -2.75
N GLY A 206 -10.25 -4.29 -2.32
CA GLY A 206 -11.59 -4.62 -1.86
C GLY A 206 -11.81 -4.53 -0.36
N TYR A 207 -13.07 -4.74 0.01
CA TYR A 207 -13.60 -4.64 1.36
C TYR A 207 -14.00 -6.02 1.89
N ASN A 208 -13.69 -6.30 3.17
CA ASN A 208 -14.20 -7.47 3.91
C ASN A 208 -13.96 -8.84 3.25
N THR A 209 -12.92 -8.97 2.42
CA THR A 209 -12.61 -10.21 1.71
C THR A 209 -11.93 -11.21 2.64
N LEU A 210 -12.34 -12.48 2.58
CA LEU A 210 -11.68 -13.58 3.27
C LEU A 210 -10.92 -14.47 2.26
N MET A 211 -9.59 -14.51 2.37
CA MET A 211 -8.76 -15.46 1.66
C MET A 211 -8.19 -16.49 2.64
N LYS A 212 -8.53 -17.77 2.46
CA LYS A 212 -8.11 -18.82 3.38
C LYS A 212 -7.65 -20.11 2.73
N ASN A 213 -6.74 -20.83 3.39
CA ASN A 213 -6.26 -22.15 2.96
C ASN A 213 -5.75 -22.18 1.50
N CYS A 214 -5.23 -21.06 1.00
CA CYS A 214 -4.69 -20.97 -0.35
C CYS A 214 -3.18 -21.18 -0.35
N ARG A 215 -2.65 -21.60 -1.50
CA ARG A 215 -1.20 -21.76 -1.71
C ARG A 215 -0.74 -20.76 -2.75
N LEU A 216 0.20 -19.90 -2.40
CA LEU A 216 0.76 -18.90 -3.30
C LEU A 216 2.26 -19.07 -3.38
N TYR A 217 2.75 -19.56 -4.52
CA TYR A 217 4.16 -19.83 -4.68
C TYR A 217 4.67 -19.53 -6.07
N GLU A 218 5.95 -19.16 -6.17
CA GLU A 218 6.63 -19.00 -7.46
C GLU A 218 6.03 -17.88 -8.32
N ASN A 219 5.41 -16.86 -7.70
CA ASN A 219 4.89 -15.69 -8.39
C ASN A 219 5.99 -14.63 -8.60
N GLY A 220 5.86 -13.84 -9.67
CA GLY A 220 6.90 -12.94 -10.16
C GLY A 220 7.18 -11.73 -9.26
N TYR A 221 6.17 -10.93 -8.95
CA TYR A 221 6.32 -9.67 -8.19
C TYR A 221 5.91 -9.79 -6.73
N GLY A 222 4.98 -10.70 -6.44
CA GLY A 222 4.43 -10.90 -5.10
C GLY A 222 3.32 -11.93 -5.14
N ALA A 223 3.00 -12.51 -3.99
CA ALA A 223 1.88 -13.44 -3.86
C ALA A 223 0.55 -12.67 -3.77
N ILE A 224 0.52 -11.70 -2.85
CA ILE A 224 -0.62 -10.83 -2.58
C ILE A 224 -0.19 -9.38 -2.72
N TYR A 225 -1.05 -8.58 -3.37
CA TYR A 225 -0.97 -7.14 -3.34
C TYR A 225 -2.30 -6.57 -2.85
N SER A 226 -2.30 -6.04 -1.63
CA SER A 226 -3.43 -5.30 -1.04
C SER A 226 -3.18 -3.83 -1.31
N GLY A 227 -3.94 -3.24 -2.24
CA GLY A 227 -3.75 -1.88 -2.73
C GLY A 227 -4.67 -0.86 -2.06
N SER A 228 -4.80 0.30 -2.72
CA SER A 228 -5.52 1.45 -2.17
C SER A 228 -6.97 1.14 -1.77
N LYS A 229 -7.39 1.73 -0.65
CA LYS A 229 -8.73 1.60 -0.05
C LYS A 229 -9.10 0.17 0.39
N SER A 230 -8.15 -0.77 0.30
CA SER A 230 -8.33 -2.14 0.76
C SER A 230 -8.43 -2.17 2.29
N ARG A 231 -9.52 -2.71 2.83
CA ARG A 231 -9.74 -2.71 4.28
C ARG A 231 -10.59 -3.87 4.77
N ARG A 232 -10.47 -4.19 6.07
CA ARG A 232 -11.22 -5.28 6.74
C ARG A 232 -11.02 -6.65 6.11
N ASN A 233 -9.92 -6.84 5.38
CA ASN A 233 -9.63 -8.10 4.71
C ASN A 233 -8.97 -9.09 5.68
N GLN A 234 -9.19 -10.38 5.45
CA GLN A 234 -8.70 -11.45 6.29
C GLN A 234 -7.94 -12.46 5.43
N PHE A 235 -6.66 -12.67 5.74
CA PHE A 235 -5.77 -13.61 5.06
C PHE A 235 -5.33 -14.68 6.06
N ILE A 236 -6.01 -15.84 6.04
CA ILE A 236 -5.93 -16.83 7.13
C ILE A 236 -5.47 -18.21 6.63
N GLY A 237 -4.45 -18.80 7.24
CA GLY A 237 -4.10 -20.20 6.97
C GLY A 237 -3.55 -20.44 5.56
N ASN A 238 -2.97 -19.42 4.91
CA ASN A 238 -2.38 -19.53 3.58
C ASN A 238 -0.90 -19.93 3.65
N PHE A 239 -0.42 -20.52 2.56
CA PHE A 239 0.97 -20.93 2.39
C PHE A 239 1.67 -20.06 1.35
N PHE A 240 2.86 -19.56 1.67
CA PHE A 240 3.70 -18.72 0.83
C PHE A 240 5.08 -19.33 0.66
N ARG A 241 5.60 -19.37 -0.58
CA ARG A 241 6.97 -19.81 -0.86
C ARG A 241 7.48 -19.29 -2.21
N ASP A 242 8.75 -18.90 -2.29
CA ASP A 242 9.42 -18.58 -3.56
C ASP A 242 8.69 -17.52 -4.41
N ASN A 243 7.99 -16.56 -3.80
CA ASN A 243 7.44 -15.44 -4.54
C ASN A 243 8.51 -14.35 -4.71
N THR A 244 8.18 -13.30 -5.48
CA THR A 244 9.08 -12.20 -5.82
C THR A 244 10.26 -12.60 -6.72
N LEU A 245 10.08 -13.56 -7.63
CA LEU A 245 11.11 -14.06 -8.55
C LEU A 245 11.69 -13.03 -9.54
N SER A 246 11.09 -11.85 -9.69
CA SER A 246 11.61 -10.79 -10.57
C SER A 246 12.91 -10.19 -10.00
N GLN A 247 14.06 -10.74 -10.37
CA GLN A 247 15.37 -10.45 -9.77
C GLN A 247 15.91 -9.03 -9.99
N HIS A 248 15.36 -8.28 -10.95
CA HIS A 248 15.80 -6.90 -11.25
C HIS A 248 15.02 -5.83 -10.50
N GLN A 249 14.06 -6.23 -9.68
CA GLN A 249 13.27 -5.33 -8.86
C GLN A 249 13.55 -5.59 -7.39
N HIS A 250 13.52 -4.52 -6.61
CA HIS A 250 13.56 -4.63 -5.15
C HIS A 250 12.37 -5.48 -4.69
N SER A 251 12.63 -6.51 -3.88
CA SER A 251 11.56 -7.36 -3.35
C SER A 251 10.66 -6.52 -2.45
N TYR A 252 9.37 -6.42 -2.80
CA TYR A 252 8.34 -5.83 -1.96
C TYR A 252 7.75 -6.82 -0.96
N GLY A 253 8.17 -8.09 -1.02
CA GLY A 253 7.71 -9.17 -0.16
C GLY A 253 6.65 -10.08 -0.78
N ASP A 254 6.44 -11.23 -0.15
CA ASP A 254 5.42 -12.20 -0.56
C ASP A 254 4.02 -11.59 -0.39
N PHE A 255 3.79 -10.94 0.75
CA PHE A 255 2.61 -10.13 1.02
C PHE A 255 2.96 -8.64 0.96
N ILE A 256 2.31 -7.91 0.06
CA ILE A 256 2.50 -6.47 -0.14
C ILE A 256 1.25 -5.74 0.34
N GLY A 257 1.38 -4.97 1.42
CA GLY A 257 0.35 -4.09 1.96
C GLY A 257 0.60 -2.64 1.60
N ASP A 258 -0.05 -2.14 0.56
CA ASP A 258 0.07 -0.79 0.04
C ASP A 258 -1.22 -0.01 0.31
N THR A 259 -1.19 0.88 1.30
CA THR A 259 -2.33 1.72 1.72
C THR A 259 -3.60 0.95 2.14
N PHE A 260 -3.41 -0.18 2.83
CA PHE A 260 -4.47 -1.03 3.36
C PHE A 260 -4.57 -0.96 4.89
N PHE A 261 -5.77 -1.10 5.45
CA PHE A 261 -6.00 -0.90 6.89
C PHE A 261 -7.08 -1.80 7.46
N ASP A 262 -7.21 -1.82 8.78
CA ASP A 262 -8.17 -2.65 9.53
C ASP A 262 -8.16 -4.14 9.12
N SER A 263 -7.05 -4.66 8.61
CA SER A 263 -6.99 -5.99 8.00
C SER A 263 -6.17 -6.96 8.84
N GLU A 264 -6.43 -8.25 8.67
CA GLU A 264 -5.79 -9.33 9.42
C GLU A 264 -5.00 -10.27 8.51
N ILE A 265 -3.75 -10.52 8.87
CA ILE A 265 -2.87 -11.53 8.27
C ILE A 265 -2.52 -12.52 9.37
N SER A 266 -3.18 -13.68 9.41
CA SER A 266 -3.04 -14.60 10.53
C SER A 266 -2.89 -16.07 10.20
N ASN A 267 -2.15 -16.78 11.05
CA ASN A 267 -1.96 -18.23 10.96
C ASN A 267 -1.44 -18.70 9.58
N ASN A 268 -0.69 -17.87 8.87
CA ASN A 268 -0.11 -18.22 7.57
C ASN A 268 1.29 -18.84 7.76
N GLU A 269 1.70 -19.63 6.77
CA GLU A 269 3.05 -20.19 6.68
C GLU A 269 3.82 -19.51 5.55
N PHE A 270 4.92 -18.84 5.90
CA PHE A 270 5.91 -18.29 4.99
C PHE A 270 7.13 -19.20 5.01
N ALA A 271 7.20 -20.10 4.04
CA ALA A 271 8.17 -21.20 4.01
C ALA A 271 9.50 -20.81 3.35
N LYS A 272 10.58 -21.46 3.78
CA LYS A 272 11.91 -21.28 3.20
C LYS A 272 11.95 -21.62 1.71
N SER A 273 12.89 -21.01 0.99
CA SER A 273 13.06 -21.28 -0.44
C SER A 273 13.45 -22.73 -0.66
N HIS A 274 13.02 -23.28 -1.79
CA HIS A 274 13.60 -24.51 -2.31
C HIS A 274 14.94 -24.28 -3.02
N ILE A 275 15.25 -23.04 -3.38
CA ILE A 275 16.48 -22.66 -4.08
C ILE A 275 17.37 -21.85 -3.15
N LYS A 276 18.64 -22.25 -3.03
CA LYS A 276 19.64 -21.41 -2.38
C LYS A 276 19.95 -20.23 -3.30
N SER A 277 19.50 -19.05 -2.92
CA SER A 277 19.67 -17.82 -3.69
C SER A 277 20.19 -16.70 -2.78
N GLU A 278 21.00 -15.82 -3.34
CA GLU A 278 21.38 -14.55 -2.69
C GLU A 278 20.25 -13.51 -2.77
N GLN A 279 19.18 -13.81 -3.51
CA GLN A 279 18.04 -12.93 -3.63
C GLN A 279 17.39 -12.71 -2.27
N ARG A 280 17.22 -11.43 -1.94
CA ARG A 280 16.58 -10.99 -0.70
C ARG A 280 15.10 -11.25 -0.75
N ARG A 281 14.56 -11.74 0.35
CA ARG A 281 13.14 -12.09 0.46
C ARG A 281 12.53 -11.47 1.70
N ILE A 282 11.39 -10.84 1.49
CA ILE A 282 10.58 -10.24 2.56
C ILE A 282 9.28 -11.05 2.69
N GLY A 283 8.89 -11.39 3.91
CA GLY A 283 7.62 -12.10 4.14
C GLY A 283 6.44 -11.15 3.93
N ILE A 284 6.28 -10.21 4.85
CA ILE A 284 5.26 -9.16 4.81
C ILE A 284 5.96 -7.79 4.74
N SER A 285 5.53 -6.95 3.81
CA SER A 285 5.93 -5.54 3.75
C SER A 285 4.70 -4.65 3.74
N MET A 286 4.68 -3.64 4.61
CA MET A 286 3.62 -2.63 4.68
C MET A 286 4.22 -1.25 4.48
N PHE A 287 3.68 -0.48 3.55
CA PHE A 287 4.15 0.87 3.23
C PHE A 287 3.05 1.68 2.55
N ARG A 288 3.23 3.00 2.46
CA ARG A 288 2.43 3.86 1.60
C ARG A 288 3.23 4.21 0.35
N ASN A 289 2.64 4.02 -0.83
CA ASN A 289 3.21 4.45 -2.10
C ASN A 289 2.44 5.65 -2.68
N MET A 290 3.08 6.48 -3.50
CA MET A 290 2.35 7.35 -4.43
C MET A 290 1.56 6.50 -5.44
N GLY A 291 0.37 6.96 -5.83
CA GLY A 291 -0.42 6.32 -6.88
C GLY A 291 0.31 6.32 -8.23
N GLU A 292 -0.14 5.44 -9.14
CA GLU A 292 0.41 5.33 -10.51
C GLU A 292 0.22 6.62 -11.36
N SER A 293 -0.47 7.64 -10.83
CA SER A 293 -0.84 8.90 -11.51
C SER A 293 -0.29 10.17 -10.84
N ASN A 294 0.76 10.08 -10.01
CA ASN A 294 1.24 11.20 -9.17
C ASN A 294 0.20 11.74 -8.17
N ASN A 295 -0.82 10.94 -7.84
CA ASN A 295 -1.82 11.27 -6.82
C ASN A 295 -1.40 10.70 -5.47
N LEU A 296 -1.70 11.44 -4.41
CA LEU A 296 -1.51 10.96 -3.06
C LEU A 296 -2.46 9.79 -2.88
N ARG A 297 -1.95 8.63 -2.48
CA ARG A 297 -2.86 7.60 -1.96
C ARG A 297 -3.31 8.09 -0.60
N GLU A 298 -4.57 8.48 -0.52
CA GLU A 298 -5.19 9.15 0.64
C GLU A 298 -4.97 8.35 1.94
N GLN A 299 -5.04 7.03 1.88
CA GLN A 299 -4.98 6.15 3.06
C GLN A 299 -3.55 5.73 3.41
N MET A 300 -3.30 5.53 4.71
CA MET A 300 -2.03 5.02 5.24
C MET A 300 -2.25 3.62 5.80
N PRO A 301 -1.28 2.69 5.74
CA PRO A 301 -1.45 1.42 6.42
C PRO A 301 -1.59 1.55 7.93
N HIS A 302 -2.74 1.17 8.48
CA HIS A 302 -2.98 1.28 9.91
C HIS A 302 -3.97 0.25 10.46
N ASN A 303 -3.95 0.06 11.79
CA ASN A 303 -4.83 -0.87 12.51
C ASN A 303 -4.81 -2.31 11.97
N ASN A 304 -3.71 -2.72 11.32
CA ASN A 304 -3.60 -4.08 10.81
C ASN A 304 -3.11 -5.04 11.90
N ILE A 305 -3.54 -6.29 11.82
CA ILE A 305 -3.15 -7.36 12.75
C ILE A 305 -2.34 -8.40 11.98
N ILE A 306 -1.09 -8.60 12.38
CA ILE A 306 -0.21 -9.66 11.91
C ILE A 306 0.02 -10.63 13.05
N ARG A 307 -0.65 -11.79 13.04
CA ARG A 307 -0.60 -12.71 14.19
C ARG A 307 -0.53 -14.20 13.90
N GLY A 308 0.18 -14.95 14.74
CA GLY A 308 0.20 -16.41 14.66
C GLY A 308 0.86 -16.96 13.39
N ASN A 309 1.56 -16.14 12.60
CA ASN A 309 2.20 -16.58 11.37
C ASN A 309 3.54 -17.26 11.67
N GLN A 310 3.95 -18.16 10.77
CA GLN A 310 5.24 -18.84 10.82
C GLN A 310 6.11 -18.36 9.66
N PHE A 311 7.34 -17.94 9.93
CA PHE A 311 8.33 -17.52 8.93
C PHE A 311 9.59 -18.35 9.05
N ASP A 312 10.11 -18.89 7.94
CA ASP A 312 11.36 -19.63 7.91
C ASP A 312 12.27 -19.19 6.75
N GLY A 313 13.50 -18.76 7.06
CA GLY A 313 14.54 -18.54 6.04
C GLY A 313 14.40 -17.23 5.24
N TYR A 314 13.79 -16.18 5.79
CA TYR A 314 13.61 -14.90 5.11
C TYR A 314 14.75 -13.91 5.41
N SER A 315 15.01 -12.98 4.49
CA SER A 315 15.94 -11.88 4.76
C SER A 315 15.32 -10.93 5.79
N VAL A 316 14.04 -10.59 5.61
CA VAL A 316 13.23 -9.84 6.58
C VAL A 316 11.87 -10.54 6.70
N ALA A 317 11.46 -10.99 7.88
CA ALA A 317 10.15 -11.63 8.01
C ALA A 317 9.01 -10.60 7.90
N ILE A 318 9.08 -9.51 8.68
CA ILE A 318 8.07 -8.44 8.71
C ILE A 318 8.75 -7.08 8.63
N HIS A 319 8.26 -6.23 7.71
CA HIS A 319 8.82 -4.91 7.44
C HIS A 319 7.73 -3.84 7.42
N ILE A 320 7.81 -2.86 8.33
CA ILE A 320 6.81 -1.80 8.50
C ILE A 320 7.40 -0.44 8.18
N GLY A 321 6.88 0.20 7.13
CA GLY A 321 7.37 1.47 6.60
C GLY A 321 8.72 1.29 5.91
N SER A 322 8.88 1.79 4.69
CA SER A 322 10.14 1.65 3.96
C SER A 322 10.21 2.12 2.51
N ARG A 323 9.11 2.58 1.90
CA ARG A 323 9.11 2.77 0.45
C ARG A 323 9.50 4.18 0.01
N MET A 324 9.33 5.18 0.86
CA MET A 324 9.70 6.55 0.56
C MET A 324 11.18 6.80 0.91
N GLY A 325 11.99 7.15 -0.09
CA GLY A 325 13.43 7.48 0.03
C GLY A 325 13.97 8.06 -1.27
N ARG A 326 15.12 7.58 -1.82
CA ARG A 326 15.80 8.18 -3.00
C ARG A 326 14.91 8.54 -4.19
N ASP A 327 13.84 7.79 -4.42
CA ASP A 327 12.96 7.99 -5.56
C ASP A 327 11.73 8.81 -5.15
N THR A 328 11.89 10.13 -5.18
CA THR A 328 10.83 11.09 -4.85
C THR A 328 9.71 11.14 -5.88
N ARG A 329 9.88 10.43 -7.01
CA ARG A 329 8.76 10.14 -7.90
C ARG A 329 7.67 9.34 -7.19
N ASN A 330 7.85 8.85 -5.96
CA ASN A 330 6.80 8.17 -5.20
C ASN A 330 6.45 8.84 -3.86
N ASP A 331 6.85 10.11 -3.68
CA ASP A 331 6.48 10.93 -2.53
C ASP A 331 6.17 12.36 -3.00
N ILE A 332 4.92 12.76 -2.88
CA ILE A 332 4.44 14.07 -3.37
C ILE A 332 4.87 15.22 -2.44
N THR A 333 5.22 14.90 -1.19
CA THR A 333 5.85 15.84 -0.26
C THR A 333 7.33 16.05 -0.62
N ASP A 334 7.93 15.06 -1.30
CA ASP A 334 9.34 15.02 -1.72
C ASP A 334 10.29 15.05 -0.51
N GLU A 335 9.87 14.53 0.65
CA GLU A 335 10.62 14.50 1.91
C GLU A 335 11.05 13.09 2.35
N GLY A 336 10.50 12.05 1.74
CA GLY A 336 10.82 10.65 1.95
C GLY A 336 10.14 10.01 3.17
N ARG A 337 9.08 10.61 3.75
CA ARG A 337 8.46 10.07 4.99
C ARG A 337 7.35 9.10 4.65
N ASP A 338 7.53 7.85 5.07
CA ASP A 338 6.51 6.81 4.99
C ASP A 338 5.65 6.80 6.26
N TYR A 339 4.44 6.26 6.16
CA TYR A 339 3.48 6.20 7.27
C TYR A 339 2.87 4.80 7.32
N ALA A 340 3.06 4.11 8.44
CA ALA A 340 2.37 2.87 8.75
C ALA A 340 2.31 2.72 10.28
N PHE A 341 1.13 2.87 10.88
CA PHE A 341 1.00 3.08 12.33
C PHE A 341 -0.11 2.21 12.94
N TYR A 342 -0.08 2.02 14.25
CA TYR A 342 -1.06 1.22 15.00
C TYR A 342 -1.24 -0.22 14.50
N ASN A 343 -0.22 -0.79 13.84
CA ASN A 343 -0.24 -2.19 13.47
C ASN A 343 0.19 -3.04 14.66
N LEU A 344 -0.52 -4.15 14.88
CA LEU A 344 -0.21 -5.14 15.90
C LEU A 344 0.53 -6.31 15.26
N ILE A 345 1.76 -6.56 15.72
CA ILE A 345 2.58 -7.70 15.31
C ILE A 345 2.73 -8.63 16.51
N SER A 346 1.97 -9.72 16.53
CA SER A 346 1.88 -10.55 17.73
C SER A 346 1.89 -12.05 17.51
N ASP A 347 2.43 -12.80 18.47
CA ASP A 347 2.30 -14.26 18.50
C ASP A 347 2.85 -14.98 17.24
N ASN A 348 3.75 -14.33 16.47
CA ASN A 348 4.38 -14.94 15.29
C ASN A 348 5.62 -15.76 15.71
N THR A 349 5.92 -16.83 14.96
CA THR A 349 7.18 -17.58 15.09
C THR A 349 8.06 -17.28 13.89
N ILE A 350 9.25 -16.73 14.13
CA ILE A 350 10.21 -16.36 13.09
C ILE A 350 11.49 -17.16 13.30
N ALA A 351 11.84 -17.98 12.31
CA ALA A 351 12.99 -18.86 12.34
C ALA A 351 13.96 -18.58 11.19
N ASN A 352 15.26 -18.79 11.44
CA ASN A 352 16.34 -18.79 10.45
C ASN A 352 16.35 -17.56 9.53
N SER A 353 15.88 -16.41 10.04
CA SER A 353 15.79 -15.17 9.29
C SER A 353 16.97 -14.27 9.62
N THR A 354 17.34 -13.36 8.70
CA THR A 354 18.35 -12.36 9.04
C THR A 354 17.77 -11.30 9.97
N ILE A 355 16.67 -10.68 9.56
CA ILE A 355 15.94 -9.71 10.37
C ILE A 355 14.53 -10.27 10.63
N GLY A 356 14.10 -10.27 11.89
CA GLY A 356 12.77 -10.71 12.27
C GLY A 356 11.73 -9.64 11.94
N ILE A 357 11.62 -8.64 12.80
CA ILE A 357 10.70 -7.52 12.65
C ILE A 357 11.50 -6.23 12.48
N LYS A 358 11.24 -5.49 11.41
CA LYS A 358 11.86 -4.17 11.19
C LYS A 358 10.79 -3.09 11.07
N ILE A 359 10.94 -2.02 11.86
CA ILE A 359 9.97 -0.92 11.96
C ILE A 359 10.69 0.40 11.68
N ASN A 360 10.12 1.19 10.78
CA ASN A 360 10.60 2.51 10.39
C ASN A 360 9.63 3.64 10.75
N THR A 361 8.42 3.29 11.19
CA THR A 361 7.31 4.22 11.40
C THR A 361 6.71 4.06 12.79
N GLU A 362 6.12 5.15 13.27
CA GLU A 362 5.69 5.32 14.65
C GLU A 362 4.43 4.52 14.99
N GLY A 363 4.15 4.39 16.29
CA GLY A 363 2.85 3.92 16.77
C GLY A 363 2.59 2.42 16.61
N ASN A 364 3.59 1.59 16.27
CA ASN A 364 3.38 0.15 16.07
C ASN A 364 3.53 -0.63 17.39
N THR A 365 2.87 -1.79 17.48
CA THR A 365 2.93 -2.67 18.66
C THR A 365 3.53 -4.03 18.31
N VAL A 366 4.53 -4.45 19.07
CA VAL A 366 5.18 -5.76 18.95
C VAL A 366 4.97 -6.54 20.25
N CYS A 367 4.43 -7.76 20.16
CA CYS A 367 4.02 -8.51 21.35
C CYS A 367 4.13 -10.03 21.21
N ARG A 368 4.75 -10.75 22.16
CA ARG A 368 4.77 -12.24 22.21
C ARG A 368 5.27 -12.94 20.93
N ASN A 369 6.18 -12.34 20.17
CA ASN A 369 6.76 -13.05 19.00
C ASN A 369 7.92 -13.94 19.46
N ARG A 370 8.10 -15.08 18.81
CA ARG A 370 9.18 -16.02 19.10
C ARG A 370 10.22 -15.99 17.99
N PHE A 371 11.48 -15.78 18.36
CA PHE A 371 12.61 -15.76 17.44
C PHE A 371 13.49 -17.01 17.64
N ILE A 372 13.87 -17.67 16.55
CA ILE A 372 14.69 -18.90 16.57
C ILE A 372 15.80 -18.76 15.52
N HIS A 373 17.05 -18.63 15.96
CA HIS A 373 18.19 -18.39 15.06
C HIS A 373 17.99 -17.18 14.14
N VAL A 374 17.43 -16.09 14.69
CA VAL A 374 17.26 -14.83 13.97
C VAL A 374 18.42 -13.91 14.35
N LYS A 375 19.11 -13.34 13.35
CA LYS A 375 20.31 -12.53 13.60
C LYS A 375 19.98 -11.19 14.27
N GLU A 376 18.99 -10.48 13.75
CA GLU A 376 18.46 -9.23 14.31
C GLU A 376 16.95 -9.43 14.57
N GLU A 377 16.58 -9.71 15.81
CA GLU A 377 15.20 -10.13 16.14
C GLU A 377 14.19 -9.00 15.90
N ILE A 378 14.41 -7.85 16.53
CA ILE A 378 13.63 -6.64 16.33
C ILE A 378 14.59 -5.51 15.97
N VAL A 379 14.25 -4.73 14.94
CA VAL A 379 15.01 -3.56 14.49
C VAL A 379 14.09 -2.34 14.50
N LEU A 380 14.51 -1.30 15.22
CA LEU A 380 13.92 0.02 15.16
C LEU A 380 14.83 0.92 14.33
N HIS A 381 14.37 1.35 13.15
CA HIS A 381 15.14 2.15 12.23
C HIS A 381 14.60 3.59 12.16
N CYS A 382 15.26 4.51 12.85
CA CYS A 382 14.94 5.94 12.83
C CYS A 382 15.51 6.59 11.58
N VAL A 383 14.74 6.58 10.50
CA VAL A 383 15.14 7.20 9.23
C VAL A 383 15.17 8.73 9.31
N PHE A 384 14.23 9.31 10.05
CA PHE A 384 14.09 10.76 10.24
C PHE A 384 14.67 11.20 11.59
N PHE A 385 14.25 12.38 12.07
CA PHE A 385 14.55 12.87 13.40
C PHE A 385 13.95 12.02 14.52
N SER A 386 12.81 11.36 14.31
CA SER A 386 12.22 10.52 15.35
C SER A 386 11.51 9.26 14.86
N LEU A 387 11.48 8.29 15.78
CA LEU A 387 10.67 7.07 15.74
C LEU A 387 10.12 6.83 17.15
N GLU A 388 8.87 7.24 17.34
CA GLU A 388 8.21 7.32 18.64
C GLU A 388 6.97 6.41 18.71
N ASN A 389 6.34 6.41 19.89
CA ASN A 389 5.04 5.75 20.15
C ASN A 389 5.01 4.24 19.88
N THR A 390 6.16 3.61 19.67
CA THR A 390 6.25 2.16 19.45
C THR A 390 6.17 1.44 20.80
N THR A 391 5.31 0.43 20.87
CA THR A 391 5.13 -0.39 22.07
C THR A 391 5.72 -1.78 21.87
N ILE A 392 6.56 -2.24 22.80
CA ILE A 392 7.15 -3.59 22.76
C ILE A 392 6.97 -4.25 24.11
N ASN A 393 6.04 -5.21 24.23
CA ASN A 393 5.73 -5.90 25.49
C ASN A 393 5.78 -7.42 25.30
N HIS A 394 5.94 -8.18 26.39
CA HIS A 394 5.98 -9.65 26.35
C HIS A 394 6.98 -10.19 25.33
N GLN A 395 8.15 -9.58 25.30
CA GLN A 395 9.28 -9.92 24.43
C GLN A 395 10.51 -10.23 25.28
N LYS A 396 10.29 -10.86 26.44
CA LYS A 396 11.35 -11.23 27.37
C LYS A 396 12.40 -12.07 26.64
N ASN A 397 13.66 -11.67 26.79
CA ASN A 397 14.85 -12.24 26.12
C ASN A 397 15.02 -11.90 24.64
N ALA A 398 14.05 -11.26 23.98
CA ALA A 398 14.28 -10.76 22.63
C ALA A 398 15.25 -9.56 22.67
N PHE A 399 15.93 -9.31 21.57
CA PHE A 399 16.88 -8.23 21.38
C PHE A 399 16.39 -7.23 20.34
N VAL A 400 16.39 -5.96 20.74
CA VAL A 400 16.02 -4.81 19.89
C VAL A 400 17.28 -4.08 19.47
N LYS A 401 17.56 -4.08 18.18
CA LYS A 401 18.62 -3.29 17.55
C LYS A 401 18.09 -1.90 17.20
N LEU A 402 18.84 -0.88 17.56
CA LEU A 402 18.53 0.51 17.22
C LEU A 402 19.41 0.98 16.05
N TRP A 403 18.79 1.42 14.96
CA TRP A 403 19.46 1.98 13.79
C TRP A 403 19.10 3.45 13.65
N TYR A 404 20.13 4.30 13.67
CA TYR A 404 20.03 5.74 13.53
C TYR A 404 20.70 6.23 12.25
N VAL A 405 21.86 5.67 11.90
CA VAL A 405 22.67 6.10 10.74
C VAL A 405 23.19 4.89 9.99
N LEU A 406 23.65 5.10 8.75
CA LEU A 406 24.17 4.05 7.85
C LEU A 406 25.12 3.06 8.54
N ASP A 407 26.04 3.55 9.38
CA ASP A 407 27.02 2.71 10.08
C ASP A 407 26.38 1.64 10.98
N ASP A 408 25.18 1.88 11.51
CA ASP A 408 24.46 0.91 12.36
C ASP A 408 24.00 -0.32 11.59
N TYR A 409 23.83 -0.18 10.28
CA TYR A 409 23.22 -1.19 9.41
C TYR A 409 23.93 -1.34 8.08
N ALA A 410 25.18 -0.88 7.96
CA ALA A 410 25.98 -0.94 6.74
C ALA A 410 25.97 -2.33 6.04
N PRO A 411 26.01 -3.48 6.77
CA PRO A 411 25.89 -4.80 6.14
C PRO A 411 24.56 -5.04 5.39
N TYR A 412 23.53 -4.25 5.70
CA TYR A 412 22.18 -4.34 5.15
C TYR A 412 21.82 -3.14 4.27
N ALA A 413 22.71 -2.17 4.07
CA ALA A 413 22.40 -0.90 3.39
C ALA A 413 21.76 -1.11 2.00
N ASP A 414 22.33 -2.02 1.21
CA ASP A 414 21.81 -2.33 -0.12
C ASP A 414 20.39 -2.90 -0.09
N TRP A 415 19.95 -3.48 1.03
CA TRP A 415 18.62 -4.10 1.18
C TRP A 415 17.52 -3.04 1.19
N PHE A 416 17.88 -1.80 1.56
CA PHE A 416 16.98 -0.71 1.83
C PHE A 416 17.34 0.54 1.03
N LYS A 417 17.54 0.38 -0.29
CA LYS A 417 17.93 1.45 -1.23
C LYS A 417 17.02 2.70 -1.20
N PHE A 418 15.80 2.57 -0.68
CA PHE A 418 14.80 3.64 -0.64
C PHE A 418 14.56 4.14 0.79
N GLN A 419 15.51 4.05 1.73
CA GLN A 419 15.22 4.45 3.12
C GLN A 419 16.06 5.61 3.64
N ASP A 420 17.37 5.67 3.39
CA ASP A 420 18.22 6.59 4.19
C ASP A 420 18.83 7.75 3.41
N ASP A 421 18.54 7.92 2.13
CA ASP A 421 19.42 8.78 1.32
C ASP A 421 18.99 10.25 1.20
N LEU A 422 17.68 10.54 1.24
CA LEU A 422 17.24 11.93 1.30
C LEU A 422 17.61 12.54 2.66
N ASN A 423 17.44 11.74 3.72
CA ASN A 423 17.57 12.15 5.12
C ASN A 423 18.89 11.67 5.77
N GLY A 424 19.81 11.09 5.01
CA GLY A 424 21.05 10.47 5.52
C GLY A 424 22.09 11.47 6.04
N ARG A 425 21.79 12.77 5.95
CA ARG A 425 22.56 13.88 6.55
C ARG A 425 22.02 14.30 7.93
N ILE A 426 21.00 13.60 8.45
CA ILE A 426 20.58 13.77 9.84
C ILE A 426 21.53 12.96 10.72
N ASN A 427 22.28 13.64 11.58
CA ASN A 427 23.27 13.01 12.42
C ASN A 427 22.61 12.21 13.55
N ARG A 428 23.36 11.28 14.15
CA ARG A 428 22.84 10.42 15.24
C ARG A 428 22.32 11.22 16.43
N ASP A 429 23.00 12.30 16.81
CA ASP A 429 22.67 13.21 17.90
C ASP A 429 21.43 14.07 17.66
N GLU A 430 20.95 14.11 16.42
CA GLU A 430 19.69 14.79 16.07
C GLU A 430 18.50 13.84 16.05
N LYS A 431 18.71 12.54 16.29
CA LYS A 431 17.68 11.51 16.20
C LYS A 431 17.22 11.03 17.57
N LEU A 432 15.94 10.66 17.67
CA LEU A 432 15.33 10.09 18.86
C LEU A 432 14.58 8.80 18.54
N ILE A 433 14.82 7.75 19.33
CA ILE A 433 13.93 6.59 19.38
C ILE A 433 13.30 6.53 20.77
N SER A 434 11.97 6.52 20.83
CA SER A 434 11.23 6.30 22.09
C SER A 434 10.37 5.03 22.01
N VAL A 435 10.41 4.24 23.09
CA VAL A 435 9.71 2.96 23.18
C VAL A 435 8.97 2.83 24.50
N ASN A 436 7.73 2.35 24.43
CA ASN A 436 6.96 1.92 25.59
C ASN A 436 7.07 0.40 25.78
N SER A 437 7.63 -0.02 26.90
CA SER A 437 7.85 -1.41 27.29
C SER A 437 7.64 -1.58 28.80
N LEU A 438 6.38 -1.66 29.21
CA LEU A 438 5.96 -1.67 30.62
C LEU A 438 5.81 -3.08 31.19
N THR A 439 5.81 -4.12 30.35
CA THR A 439 5.58 -5.50 30.81
C THR A 439 6.42 -6.49 30.01
N GLU A 440 7.28 -7.25 30.71
CA GLU A 440 8.12 -8.29 30.13
C GLU A 440 8.87 -7.81 28.87
N GLY A 441 9.54 -6.66 29.00
CA GLY A 441 10.23 -5.99 27.90
C GLY A 441 11.44 -6.75 27.33
N PRO A 442 11.90 -6.35 26.13
CA PRO A 442 13.09 -6.92 25.50
C PRO A 442 14.38 -6.29 26.05
N ASN A 443 15.51 -6.82 25.60
CA ASN A 443 16.82 -6.20 25.76
C ASN A 443 17.07 -5.24 24.58
N PHE A 444 17.74 -4.11 24.80
CA PHE A 444 18.06 -3.14 23.75
C PHE A 444 19.57 -3.09 23.48
N SER A 445 19.95 -2.83 22.22
CA SER A 445 21.34 -2.83 21.80
C SER A 445 22.17 -1.63 22.24
N ALA A 446 21.53 -0.60 22.80
CA ALA A 446 22.21 0.61 23.24
C ALA A 446 22.50 0.58 24.74
N ILE A 447 23.69 1.07 25.11
CA ILE A 447 23.87 1.79 26.38
C ILE A 447 22.86 2.94 26.31
N ILE A 448 22.02 3.11 27.34
CA ILE A 448 21.05 4.20 27.44
C ILE A 448 21.77 5.51 27.10
N SER A 449 21.56 6.02 25.88
CA SER A 449 22.13 7.25 25.38
C SER A 449 21.07 8.34 25.43
N GLU A 450 21.47 9.60 25.23
CA GLU A 450 20.53 10.72 25.21
C GLU A 450 19.44 10.57 24.11
N ASN A 451 19.74 9.79 23.06
CA ASN A 451 18.95 9.62 21.84
C ASN A 451 17.99 8.41 21.89
N PHE A 452 18.01 7.65 22.97
CA PHE A 452 17.07 6.54 23.22
C PHE A 452 16.32 6.77 24.51
N LYS A 453 14.99 6.61 24.47
CA LYS A 453 14.14 6.75 25.66
C LYS A 453 13.24 5.53 25.81
N LEU A 454 13.22 4.97 27.01
CA LEU A 454 12.40 3.82 27.36
C LEU A 454 11.39 4.22 28.42
N ASN A 455 10.12 3.89 28.20
CA ASN A 455 9.02 4.18 29.12
C ASN A 455 8.96 5.65 29.54
N GLN A 456 9.04 6.56 28.55
CA GLN A 456 8.77 7.95 28.85
C GLN A 456 7.35 8.08 29.38
N GLU A 457 7.19 8.93 30.40
CA GLU A 457 5.87 9.37 30.79
C GLU A 457 5.16 9.90 29.55
N GLN A 458 3.92 9.45 29.35
CA GLN A 458 3.12 9.93 28.23
C GLN A 458 3.09 11.45 28.30
N PRO A 459 3.32 12.17 27.18
CA PRO A 459 3.16 13.61 27.17
C PRO A 459 1.77 13.93 27.71
N ASP A 460 1.70 14.94 28.57
CA ASP A 460 0.44 15.52 29.00
C ASP A 460 -0.43 15.75 27.74
N PRO A 461 -1.74 15.42 27.76
CA PRO A 461 -2.64 15.79 26.68
C PRO A 461 -2.48 17.24 26.20
N GLU A 462 -2.13 18.18 27.09
CA GLU A 462 -1.85 19.58 26.73
C GLU A 462 -0.56 19.77 25.89
N ASN A 463 0.33 18.77 25.89
CA ASN A 463 1.64 18.76 25.23
C ASN A 463 1.77 17.69 24.13
N LEU A 464 0.65 17.12 23.65
CA LEU A 464 0.64 16.06 22.61
C LEU A 464 1.45 16.40 21.35
N LEU A 465 1.53 17.69 21.00
CA LEU A 465 2.24 18.20 19.82
C LEU A 465 3.61 18.79 20.16
N THR A 466 4.10 18.65 21.39
CA THR A 466 5.46 19.08 21.72
C THR A 466 6.44 18.03 21.21
N ASP A 467 7.24 18.40 20.22
CA ASP A 467 8.27 17.54 19.65
C ASP A 467 9.61 17.76 20.37
N PHE A 468 10.37 16.68 20.59
CA PHE A 468 11.61 16.71 21.38
C PHE A 468 12.67 17.69 20.85
N ARG A 469 12.69 17.94 19.54
CA ARG A 469 13.65 18.81 18.85
C ARG A 469 13.05 20.17 18.52
N LEU A 470 11.77 20.20 18.17
CA LEU A 470 11.08 21.41 17.69
C LEU A 470 10.52 22.24 18.85
N GLY A 471 10.24 21.61 19.99
CA GLY A 471 9.50 22.20 21.10
C GLY A 471 8.00 22.30 20.81
N ALA A 472 7.33 23.23 21.47
CA ALA A 472 5.91 23.50 21.24
C ALA A 472 5.67 24.11 19.84
N PRO A 473 4.54 23.79 19.19
CA PRO A 473 4.17 24.40 17.93
C PRO A 473 3.91 25.91 18.09
N ILE A 474 4.14 26.67 17.01
CA ILE A 474 3.86 28.12 17.00
C ILE A 474 2.42 28.44 16.60
N ALA A 475 1.75 27.51 15.90
CA ALA A 475 0.32 27.55 15.61
C ALA A 475 -0.20 26.13 15.43
N THR A 476 -1.45 25.92 15.85
CA THR A 476 -2.16 24.65 15.79
C THR A 476 -3.60 24.87 15.39
N GLU A 477 -4.14 23.98 14.57
CA GLU A 477 -5.55 23.97 14.18
C GLU A 477 -6.08 22.53 14.19
N GLU A 478 -7.41 22.38 14.20
CA GLU A 478 -8.08 21.08 14.11
C GLU A 478 -8.97 21.01 12.86
N GLY A 479 -9.01 19.85 12.22
CA GLY A 479 -9.92 19.60 11.10
C GLY A 479 -10.00 18.13 10.72
N GLU A 480 -10.89 17.81 9.79
CA GLU A 480 -11.06 16.45 9.27
C GLU A 480 -10.22 16.28 7.99
N PHE A 481 -9.07 15.62 8.09
CA PHE A 481 -8.13 15.48 6.99
C PHE A 481 -7.96 14.05 6.48
N SER A 482 -8.40 13.05 7.23
CA SER A 482 -8.40 11.64 6.80
C SER A 482 -9.78 11.03 7.06
N LEU A 483 -10.48 10.65 5.98
CA LEU A 483 -11.83 10.07 6.08
C LEU A 483 -11.84 8.65 6.68
N ASP A 484 -10.67 8.01 6.76
CA ASP A 484 -10.48 6.67 7.32
C ASP A 484 -10.11 6.67 8.82
N LEU A 485 -9.81 7.82 9.41
CA LEU A 485 -9.48 7.95 10.84
C LEU A 485 -10.63 8.56 11.64
N PRO A 486 -10.80 8.17 12.93
CA PRO A 486 -11.91 8.66 13.73
C PRO A 486 -11.69 10.09 14.27
N GLY A 487 -12.55 11.02 13.82
CA GLY A 487 -12.63 12.38 14.31
C GLY A 487 -11.51 13.30 13.82
N ASN A 488 -11.56 14.58 14.23
CA ASN A 488 -10.59 15.58 13.79
C ASN A 488 -9.15 15.26 14.17
N GLU A 489 -8.24 15.63 13.29
CA GLU A 489 -6.79 15.59 13.46
C GLU A 489 -6.24 17.00 13.69
N PHE A 490 -5.05 17.06 14.27
CA PHE A 490 -4.35 18.31 14.52
C PHE A 490 -3.43 18.63 13.35
N VAL A 491 -3.32 19.91 13.04
CA VAL A 491 -2.30 20.45 12.14
C VAL A 491 -1.44 21.43 12.90
N ALA A 492 -0.12 21.32 12.73
CA ALA A 492 0.82 22.18 13.44
C ALA A 492 1.96 22.66 12.54
N ILE A 493 2.44 23.86 12.86
CA ILE A 493 3.68 24.43 12.33
C ILE A 493 4.62 24.78 13.49
N TYR A 494 5.93 24.72 13.22
CA TYR A 494 6.97 24.91 14.24
C TYR A 494 7.97 25.99 13.83
N ASN A 495 8.70 26.51 14.81
CA ASN A 495 9.70 27.55 14.59
C ASN A 495 11.05 27.03 14.05
N ARG A 496 11.20 25.71 13.93
CA ARG A 496 12.43 25.03 13.49
C ARG A 496 12.16 24.16 12.27
N PRO A 497 13.17 23.89 11.42
CA PRO A 497 13.00 23.03 10.25
C PRO A 497 12.52 21.63 10.60
N ILE A 498 11.63 21.06 9.78
CA ILE A 498 10.95 19.77 9.96
C ILE A 498 11.69 18.62 9.30
N SER A 499 12.31 18.87 8.15
CA SER A 499 13.05 17.87 7.37
C SER A 499 14.40 18.43 6.93
N ARG A 500 15.34 17.53 6.63
CA ARG A 500 16.62 17.87 6.01
C ARG A 500 16.84 16.96 4.81
N ILE A 501 16.88 17.56 3.63
CA ILE A 501 17.08 16.83 2.37
C ILE A 501 18.40 17.28 1.75
N GLY A 502 19.36 16.37 1.69
CA GLY A 502 20.74 16.74 1.39
C GLY A 502 21.29 17.69 2.45
N GLU A 503 21.73 18.88 2.04
CA GLU A 503 22.29 19.91 2.95
C GLU A 503 21.31 21.05 3.24
N LYS A 504 20.03 20.88 2.86
CA LYS A 504 19.02 21.92 3.00
C LYS A 504 17.92 21.52 3.97
N ASP A 505 17.67 22.40 4.91
CA ASP A 505 16.60 22.33 5.89
C ASP A 505 15.30 22.91 5.29
N TYR A 506 14.17 22.27 5.59
CA TYR A 506 12.85 22.67 5.13
C TYR A 506 11.84 22.74 6.27
N TYR A 507 10.87 23.63 6.13
CA TYR A 507 9.69 23.73 6.98
C TYR A 507 8.52 23.04 6.28
N SER A 508 7.69 22.36 7.05
CA SER A 508 6.48 21.69 6.56
C SER A 508 5.35 21.91 7.56
N ILE A 509 4.13 21.70 7.11
CA ILE A 509 2.92 21.67 7.93
C ILE A 509 2.68 20.19 8.26
N LEU A 510 2.63 19.83 9.54
CA LEU A 510 2.50 18.44 9.98
C LEU A 510 1.06 18.14 10.42
N PHE A 511 0.60 16.93 10.16
CA PHE A 511 -0.71 16.42 10.55
C PHE A 511 -0.51 15.31 11.58
N PHE A 512 -1.20 15.41 12.70
CA PHE A 512 -1.13 14.47 13.81
C PHE A 512 -2.51 13.94 14.15
N ASP A 513 -2.60 12.66 14.49
CA ASP A 513 -3.83 12.13 15.04
C ASP A 513 -4.02 12.55 16.52
N LYS A 514 -5.13 12.12 17.12
CA LYS A 514 -5.46 12.43 18.53
C LYS A 514 -4.51 11.85 19.57
N LYS A 515 -3.57 10.99 19.16
CA LYS A 515 -2.53 10.42 20.03
C LYS A 515 -1.16 11.05 19.79
N GLY A 516 -1.08 12.10 18.96
CA GLY A 516 0.17 12.79 18.64
C GLY A 516 1.07 12.03 17.67
N THR A 517 0.56 11.02 16.95
CA THR A 517 1.36 10.35 15.91
C THR A 517 1.29 11.14 14.61
N GLU A 518 2.45 11.43 14.00
CA GLU A 518 2.50 12.07 12.68
C GLU A 518 1.89 11.14 11.62
N ILE A 519 0.79 11.56 11.00
CA ILE A 519 0.09 10.79 9.97
C ILE A 519 0.32 11.32 8.57
N ASN A 520 0.64 12.61 8.43
CA ASN A 520 0.86 13.23 7.13
C ASN A 520 1.56 14.59 7.25
N ARG A 521 1.85 15.21 6.10
CA ARG A 521 2.44 16.54 5.99
C ARG A 521 2.09 17.24 4.69
N CYS A 522 2.25 18.55 4.61
CA CYS A 522 2.14 19.30 3.35
C CYS A 522 3.02 20.56 3.38
N GLY A 523 3.05 21.30 2.27
CA GLY A 523 3.61 22.65 2.23
C GLY A 523 5.11 22.72 2.52
N ARG A 524 5.91 21.76 2.00
CA ARG A 524 7.37 21.81 2.13
C ARG A 524 7.91 23.11 1.54
N SER A 525 8.58 23.90 2.37
CA SER A 525 9.07 25.24 2.05
C SER A 525 10.46 25.49 2.62
N ALA A 526 11.26 26.29 1.93
CA ALA A 526 12.53 26.79 2.48
C ALA A 526 12.31 27.98 3.43
N VAL A 527 11.12 28.58 3.38
CA VAL A 527 10.69 29.70 4.23
C VAL A 527 9.73 29.17 5.27
N LYS A 528 9.93 29.60 6.51
CA LYS A 528 9.09 29.22 7.66
C LYS A 528 7.64 29.67 7.46
N TRP A 529 6.69 28.88 7.96
CA TRP A 529 5.28 29.26 8.04
C TRP A 529 5.02 30.10 9.30
N LYS A 530 4.21 31.16 9.18
CA LYS A 530 3.85 32.06 10.28
C LYS A 530 2.59 31.60 11.00
N GLU A 531 1.58 31.25 10.20
CA GLU A 531 0.20 31.11 10.63
C GLU A 531 -0.50 30.13 9.68
N ILE A 532 -1.47 29.40 10.22
CA ILE A 532 -2.30 28.43 9.50
C ILE A 532 -3.77 28.64 9.81
N ALA A 533 -4.64 28.24 8.89
CA ALA A 533 -6.07 28.09 9.11
C ALA A 533 -6.57 26.83 8.39
N VAL A 534 -7.66 26.23 8.87
CA VAL A 534 -8.18 24.96 8.37
C VAL A 534 -9.64 25.09 7.95
N GLY A 535 -10.02 24.54 6.80
CA GLY A 535 -11.41 24.57 6.34
C GLY A 535 -11.63 24.14 4.90
N TYR A 536 -12.80 24.47 4.36
CA TYR A 536 -13.23 24.15 2.99
C TYR A 536 -13.05 25.37 2.08
N PHE A 537 -11.80 25.67 1.72
CA PHE A 537 -11.43 26.95 1.09
C PHE A 537 -11.62 26.98 -0.42
N THR A 538 -11.35 25.87 -1.09
CA THR A 538 -11.50 25.69 -2.55
C THR A 538 -12.53 24.62 -2.92
N LYS A 539 -12.97 23.83 -1.93
CA LYS A 539 -14.02 22.80 -2.06
C LYS A 539 -15.14 23.04 -1.04
N ASN A 540 -16.15 22.18 -1.04
CA ASN A 540 -17.33 22.27 -0.16
C ASN A 540 -17.58 21.01 0.67
N ASN A 541 -16.79 19.95 0.47
CA ASN A 541 -16.90 18.68 1.17
C ASN A 541 -15.59 17.88 1.06
N GLY A 542 -15.52 16.73 1.76
CA GLY A 542 -14.37 15.83 1.78
C GLY A 542 -13.37 16.17 2.88
N GLU A 543 -12.11 15.79 2.68
CA GLU A 543 -10.99 16.20 3.54
C GLU A 543 -10.85 17.73 3.54
N MET A 544 -10.57 18.37 4.67
CA MET A 544 -10.33 19.81 4.75
C MET A 544 -8.97 20.21 4.14
N GLU A 545 -8.78 21.52 3.95
CA GLU A 545 -7.57 22.13 3.41
C GLU A 545 -6.87 22.99 4.47
N VAL A 546 -5.57 23.21 4.27
CA VAL A 546 -4.79 24.11 5.13
C VAL A 546 -4.39 25.34 4.34
N ALA A 547 -4.74 26.52 4.85
CA ALA A 547 -4.22 27.79 4.38
C ALA A 547 -3.01 28.17 5.24
N ALA A 548 -1.94 28.70 4.64
CA ALA A 548 -0.74 29.12 5.35
C ALA A 548 -0.14 30.41 4.77
N ILE A 549 0.51 31.20 5.64
CA ILE A 549 1.24 32.42 5.27
C ILE A 549 2.72 32.26 5.63
N PRO A 550 3.66 32.67 4.78
CA PRO A 550 5.08 32.63 5.14
C PRO A 550 5.43 33.66 6.22
N ALA A 551 6.39 33.33 7.08
CA ALA A 551 6.91 34.21 8.12
C ALA A 551 7.79 35.34 7.59
N GLU A 552 8.33 35.15 6.39
CA GLU A 552 9.18 36.12 5.69
C GLU A 552 8.64 36.34 4.29
N ALA A 553 8.86 37.55 3.77
CA ALA A 553 8.41 37.91 2.44
C ALA A 553 9.08 37.04 1.37
N ILE A 554 8.28 36.47 0.46
CA ILE A 554 8.76 35.79 -0.74
C ILE A 554 8.67 36.81 -1.87
N ASP A 555 9.82 37.23 -2.40
CA ASP A 555 9.92 38.31 -3.41
C ASP A 555 9.22 39.61 -2.96
N GLY A 556 9.30 39.94 -1.67
CA GLY A 556 8.67 41.13 -1.08
C GLY A 556 7.18 40.96 -0.76
N LYS A 557 6.61 39.76 -0.93
CA LYS A 557 5.18 39.49 -0.77
C LYS A 557 4.86 38.47 0.34
N TYR A 558 3.66 38.56 0.89
CA TYR A 558 3.06 37.62 1.86
C TYR A 558 1.78 36.99 1.28
N PRO A 559 1.92 36.08 0.29
CA PRO A 559 0.78 35.38 -0.30
C PRO A 559 0.16 34.37 0.68
N VAL A 560 -1.10 34.04 0.45
CA VAL A 560 -1.80 32.97 1.17
C VAL A 560 -1.81 31.72 0.31
N TYR A 561 -1.19 30.66 0.80
CA TYR A 561 -1.10 29.37 0.13
C TYR A 561 -2.15 28.41 0.68
N ILE A 562 -2.86 27.71 -0.21
CA ILE A 562 -3.83 26.68 0.18
C ILE A 562 -3.31 25.31 -0.26
N PHE A 563 -3.21 24.37 0.67
CA PHE A 563 -2.68 23.04 0.47
C PHE A 563 -3.75 21.96 0.73
N ASP A 564 -3.79 20.96 -0.14
CA ASP A 564 -4.34 19.65 0.22
C ASP A 564 -3.29 18.88 1.04
N ARG A 565 -3.74 18.01 1.96
CA ARG A 565 -2.89 17.11 2.74
C ARG A 565 -1.98 16.30 1.81
N GLY A 566 -0.70 16.10 2.17
CA GLY A 566 0.26 15.28 1.41
C GLY A 566 0.92 15.96 0.20
N PHE A 567 0.62 17.22 -0.09
CA PHE A 567 1.20 17.94 -1.23
C PHE A 567 2.25 18.97 -0.82
N LYS A 568 3.42 18.95 -1.46
CA LYS A 568 4.42 20.01 -1.29
C LYS A 568 4.03 21.33 -1.96
N ILE A 569 3.30 21.26 -3.08
CA ILE A 569 2.89 22.43 -3.88
C ILE A 569 1.47 22.83 -3.47
N PRO A 570 1.19 24.14 -3.32
CA PRO A 570 -0.16 24.61 -3.05
C PRO A 570 -1.11 24.27 -4.20
N LYS A 571 -2.34 23.91 -3.85
CA LYS A 571 -3.45 23.78 -4.80
C LYS A 571 -3.86 25.13 -5.35
N GLU A 572 -3.88 26.15 -4.49
CA GLU A 572 -4.24 27.52 -4.85
C GLU A 572 -3.34 28.51 -4.11
N VAL A 573 -3.05 29.66 -4.72
CA VAL A 573 -2.36 30.78 -4.06
C VAL A 573 -3.18 32.05 -4.26
N ARG A 574 -3.62 32.64 -3.15
CA ARG A 574 -4.42 33.88 -3.08
C ARG A 574 -3.56 35.04 -2.58
N PHE A 575 -4.02 36.27 -2.81
CA PHE A 575 -3.34 37.50 -2.38
C PHE A 575 -1.86 37.57 -2.80
N ARG A 576 -1.56 37.15 -4.03
CA ARG A 576 -0.18 36.99 -4.54
C ARG A 576 0.67 38.25 -4.42
N ASP A 577 0.06 39.41 -4.57
CA ASP A 577 0.73 40.70 -4.60
C ASP A 577 0.70 41.44 -3.25
N ASN A 578 0.20 40.81 -2.18
CA ASN A 578 0.13 41.42 -0.85
C ASN A 578 1.54 41.70 -0.29
N GLU A 579 1.83 42.97 0.01
CA GLU A 579 3.09 43.38 0.63
C GLU A 579 2.98 43.52 2.16
N ASN A 580 1.77 43.45 2.71
CA ASN A 580 1.55 43.69 4.14
C ASN A 580 1.82 42.41 4.96
N SER A 581 2.80 42.51 5.86
CA SER A 581 3.18 41.46 6.81
C SER A 581 2.18 41.24 7.96
N GLY A 582 1.30 42.21 8.22
CA GLY A 582 0.19 42.20 9.18
C GLY A 582 -1.05 41.44 8.72
N ILE A 583 -0.88 40.53 7.75
CA ILE A 583 -1.92 39.60 7.31
C ILE A 583 -2.15 38.50 8.35
N THR A 584 -3.42 38.12 8.54
CA THR A 584 -3.90 37.10 9.50
C THR A 584 -4.96 36.22 8.81
N LEU A 585 -4.96 34.93 9.14
CA LEU A 585 -5.90 33.93 8.63
C LEU A 585 -6.95 33.58 9.70
N LEU A 586 -8.20 33.47 9.28
CA LEU A 586 -9.27 32.94 10.12
C LEU A 586 -10.15 31.99 9.31
N THR A 587 -10.71 31.00 9.99
CA THR A 587 -11.78 30.16 9.42
C THR A 587 -13.13 30.69 9.90
N GLY A 588 -13.97 31.10 8.95
CA GLY A 588 -15.34 31.51 9.21
C GLY A 588 -16.22 30.36 9.71
N LYS A 589 -17.38 30.68 10.29
CA LYS A 589 -18.35 29.66 10.76
C LYS A 589 -18.85 28.73 9.64
N ASP A 590 -18.79 29.20 8.41
CA ASP A 590 -19.12 28.48 7.18
C ASP A 590 -17.92 27.66 6.63
N GLN A 591 -16.84 27.52 7.42
CA GLN A 591 -15.60 26.85 7.04
C GLN A 591 -14.89 27.50 5.84
N LYS A 592 -15.16 28.78 5.58
CA LYS A 592 -14.50 29.56 4.52
C LYS A 592 -13.36 30.40 5.05
N LEU A 593 -12.38 30.65 4.18
CA LEU A 593 -11.20 31.43 4.52
C LEU A 593 -11.57 32.91 4.65
N GLN A 594 -11.23 33.50 5.79
CA GLN A 594 -11.25 34.95 6.01
C GLN A 594 -9.82 35.44 6.16
N VAL A 595 -9.49 36.53 5.45
CA VAL A 595 -8.17 37.13 5.47
C VAL A 595 -8.30 38.56 5.95
N ILE A 596 -7.61 38.89 7.04
CA ILE A 596 -7.58 40.22 7.62
C ILE A 596 -6.21 40.85 7.31
N ILE A 597 -6.22 42.06 6.77
CA ILE A 597 -5.01 42.85 6.51
C ILE A 597 -5.07 44.04 7.46
N GLN A 598 -4.15 44.07 8.44
CA GLN A 598 -4.09 45.12 9.47
C GLN A 598 -3.31 46.36 9.02
#